data_AF-A0A1F4ULN2-F1
#
_entry.id   AF-A0A1F4ULN2-F1
#
_cell.length_a   1.000
_cell.length_b   1.000
_cell.length_c   1.000
_cell.angle_alpha   90.00
_cell.angle_beta   90.00
_cell.angle_gamma   90.00
#
_symmetry.space_group_name_H-M   'P 1'
#
loop_
_entity.id
_entity.type
_entity.pdbx_description
1 polymer ?
#
loop_
_entity_poly.entity_id
_entity_poly.type
_entity_poly.pdbx_seq_one_letter_code
_entity_poly.pdbx_strand_id
1 'polypeptide(L)'
;MRSNKIDVLIVILIFILISFGVGINYYKQYSVDKSKLPEKVEESRGFQRWITNLKNKDLDFINADDFKLIEENEIYNTKWIKVYSTDDTQAMSDLEQTLNLLKDVKKVAFSPSERAIVDYRNIKRDGYTPFEVHFYGIRDDKIINARILDCRTDINCYFDRAYFLNNNDVFVISEFSRNIKENETIFTPCLIDNECTYTIKVHVIDLINNKRLVYESKPFNIILSQVIPEL
;
A
#
# COMPACT_ATOMS: atom_id res chain seq x y z
N MET A 1 -34.49 -50.65 15.61
CA MET A 1 -33.63 -50.36 14.44
C MET A 1 -32.18 -50.48 14.87
N ARG A 2 -31.48 -51.57 14.48
CA ARG A 2 -30.02 -51.67 14.65
C ARG A 2 -29.41 -50.84 13.53
N SER A 3 -28.89 -49.65 13.82
CA SER A 3 -28.03 -48.94 12.88
C SER A 3 -26.89 -49.87 12.53
N ASN A 4 -26.77 -50.26 11.27
CA ASN A 4 -25.67 -51.10 10.85
C ASN A 4 -24.40 -50.25 10.99
N LYS A 5 -23.31 -50.81 11.55
CA LYS A 5 -22.04 -50.05 11.72
C LYS A 5 -21.54 -49.46 10.38
N ILE A 6 -21.96 -50.07 9.27
CA ILE A 6 -21.72 -49.63 7.90
C ILE A 6 -22.44 -48.30 7.60
N ASP A 7 -23.70 -48.13 8.01
CA ASP A 7 -24.46 -46.90 7.77
C ASP A 7 -23.81 -45.70 8.48
N VAL A 8 -23.32 -45.93 9.71
CA VAL A 8 -22.59 -44.92 10.47
C VAL A 8 -21.29 -44.52 9.77
N LEU A 9 -20.54 -45.49 9.25
CA LEU A 9 -19.31 -45.24 8.48
C LEU A 9 -19.59 -44.45 7.20
N ILE A 10 -20.67 -44.77 6.48
CA ILE A 10 -21.07 -44.05 5.26
C ILE A 10 -21.43 -42.61 5.59
N VAL A 11 -22.20 -42.37 6.66
CA VAL A 11 -22.56 -41.01 7.08
C VAL A 11 -21.31 -40.21 7.47
N ILE A 12 -20.38 -40.79 8.23
CA ILE A 12 -19.10 -40.13 8.57
C ILE A 12 -18.31 -39.80 7.31
N LEU A 13 -18.23 -40.72 6.34
CA LEU A 13 -17.53 -40.50 5.07
C LEU A 13 -18.17 -39.35 4.27
N ILE A 14 -19.50 -39.28 4.22
CA ILE A 14 -20.24 -38.18 3.58
C ILE A 14 -19.88 -36.85 4.27
N PHE A 15 -19.89 -36.77 5.59
CA PHE A 15 -19.50 -35.56 6.33
C PHE A 15 -18.05 -35.13 6.05
N ILE A 16 -17.12 -36.09 5.98
CA ILE A 16 -15.72 -35.81 5.63
C ILE A 16 -15.63 -35.25 4.20
N LEU A 17 -16.33 -35.86 3.23
CA LEU A 17 -16.31 -35.41 1.84
C LEU A 17 -16.93 -34.01 1.67
N ILE A 18 -18.05 -33.73 2.35
CA ILE A 18 -18.67 -32.40 2.37
C ILE A 18 -17.71 -31.38 2.98
N SER A 19 -17.14 -31.68 4.16
CA SER A 19 -16.23 -30.76 4.84
C SER A 19 -14.97 -30.50 4.02
N PHE A 20 -14.42 -31.52 3.37
CA PHE A 20 -13.27 -31.40 2.48
C PHE A 20 -13.59 -30.56 1.23
N GLY A 21 -14.75 -30.79 0.61
CA GLY A 21 -15.22 -30.01 -0.53
C GLY A 21 -15.44 -28.53 -0.19
N VAL A 22 -16.07 -28.24 0.95
CA VAL A 22 -16.23 -26.88 1.48
C VAL A 22 -14.86 -26.25 1.76
N GLY A 23 -13.94 -26.99 2.38
CA GLY A 23 -12.58 -26.52 2.66
C GLY A 23 -11.79 -26.15 1.40
N ILE A 24 -11.85 -26.97 0.34
CA ILE A 24 -11.22 -26.67 -0.94
C ILE A 24 -11.82 -25.40 -1.57
N ASN A 25 -13.14 -25.29 -1.58
CA ASN A 25 -13.81 -24.13 -2.16
C ASN A 25 -13.48 -22.85 -1.38
N TYR A 26 -13.48 -22.93 -0.05
CA TYR A 26 -13.06 -21.83 0.81
C TYR A 26 -11.63 -21.39 0.52
N TYR A 27 -10.69 -22.33 0.44
CA TYR A 27 -9.28 -22.00 0.14
C TYR A 27 -9.10 -21.38 -1.25
N LYS A 28 -9.80 -21.91 -2.26
CA LYS A 28 -9.79 -21.34 -3.62
C LYS A 28 -10.35 -19.91 -3.62
N GLN A 29 -11.50 -19.70 -2.99
CA GLN A 29 -12.12 -18.39 -2.90
C GLN A 29 -11.21 -17.40 -2.15
N TYR A 30 -10.67 -17.81 -1.00
CA TYR A 30 -9.72 -17.02 -0.22
C TYR A 30 -8.47 -16.63 -1.04
N SER A 31 -7.93 -17.54 -1.84
CA SER A 31 -6.79 -17.23 -2.72
C SER A 31 -7.15 -16.21 -3.81
N VAL A 32 -8.37 -16.27 -4.36
CA VAL A 32 -8.86 -15.31 -5.35
C VAL A 32 -9.05 -13.94 -4.69
N ASP A 33 -9.72 -13.91 -3.53
CA ASP A 33 -9.99 -12.67 -2.81
C ASP A 33 -8.70 -12.00 -2.36
N LYS A 34 -7.72 -12.77 -1.88
CA LYS A 34 -6.39 -12.25 -1.49
C LYS A 34 -5.61 -11.68 -2.68
N SER A 35 -5.85 -12.19 -3.89
CA SER A 35 -5.17 -11.72 -5.10
C SER A 35 -5.67 -10.35 -5.59
N LYS A 36 -6.87 -9.93 -5.15
CA LYS A 36 -7.50 -8.67 -5.50
C LYS A 36 -7.20 -7.59 -4.47
N LEU A 37 -7.34 -6.34 -4.89
CA LEU A 37 -7.28 -5.20 -3.99
C LEU A 37 -8.31 -5.38 -2.85
N PRO A 38 -7.96 -5.10 -1.57
CA PRO A 38 -8.91 -5.28 -0.48
C PRO A 38 -10.10 -4.33 -0.62
N GLU A 39 -11.31 -4.82 -0.36
CA GLU A 39 -12.56 -4.04 -0.44
C GLU A 39 -12.46 -2.73 0.37
N LYS A 40 -11.90 -2.78 1.58
CA LYS A 40 -11.66 -1.60 2.43
C LYS A 40 -10.79 -0.51 1.77
N VAL A 41 -9.93 -0.88 0.83
CA VAL A 41 -9.12 0.05 0.04
C VAL A 41 -9.93 0.55 -1.13
N GLU A 42 -10.55 -0.36 -1.89
CA GLU A 42 -11.39 -0.02 -3.04
C GLU A 42 -12.51 0.95 -2.66
N GLU A 43 -13.28 0.66 -1.63
CA GLU A 43 -14.40 1.49 -1.18
C GLU A 43 -13.97 2.76 -0.43
N SER A 44 -12.67 2.92 -0.15
CA SER A 44 -12.18 4.08 0.57
C SER A 44 -12.38 5.36 -0.25
N ARG A 45 -12.80 6.44 0.43
CA ARG A 45 -12.94 7.76 -0.19
C ARG A 45 -11.63 8.24 -0.85
N GLY A 46 -10.49 7.87 -0.28
CA GLY A 46 -9.17 8.19 -0.82
C GLY A 46 -8.93 7.55 -2.19
N PHE A 47 -9.19 6.25 -2.30
CA PHE A 47 -9.06 5.48 -3.53
C PHE A 47 -10.05 5.94 -4.61
N GLN A 48 -11.33 6.03 -4.26
CA GLN A 48 -12.38 6.40 -5.23
C GLN A 48 -12.14 7.77 -5.85
N ARG A 49 -11.72 8.76 -5.03
CA ARG A 49 -11.33 10.09 -5.54
C ARG A 49 -10.09 10.05 -6.41
N TRP A 50 -9.12 9.23 -6.04
CA TRP A 50 -7.88 9.10 -6.79
C TRP A 50 -8.11 8.46 -8.16
N ILE A 51 -8.76 7.30 -8.21
CA ILE A 51 -9.13 6.63 -9.47
C ILE A 51 -9.97 7.56 -10.34
N THR A 52 -10.98 8.24 -9.78
CA THR A 52 -11.79 9.20 -10.55
C THR A 52 -10.93 10.32 -11.15
N ASN A 53 -9.96 10.84 -10.40
CA ASN A 53 -9.04 11.86 -10.90
C ASN A 53 -8.13 11.33 -12.03
N LEU A 54 -7.69 10.06 -11.94
CA LEU A 54 -6.91 9.43 -13.02
C LEU A 54 -7.77 9.25 -14.28
N LYS A 55 -9.02 8.80 -14.13
CA LYS A 55 -9.97 8.65 -15.26
C LYS A 55 -10.22 9.98 -15.98
N ASN A 56 -10.28 11.09 -15.24
CA ASN A 56 -10.41 12.43 -15.83
C ASN A 56 -9.16 12.92 -16.56
N LYS A 57 -8.03 12.21 -16.46
CA LYS A 57 -6.75 12.49 -17.14
C LYS A 57 -6.44 11.42 -18.20
N ASP A 58 -7.46 10.95 -18.89
CA ASP A 58 -7.37 9.96 -19.98
C ASP A 58 -6.86 8.57 -19.56
N LEU A 59 -6.98 8.22 -18.27
CA LEU A 59 -6.74 6.86 -17.74
C LEU A 59 -8.06 6.16 -17.36
N ASP A 60 -9.07 6.27 -18.22
CA ASP A 60 -10.43 5.73 -18.03
C ASP A 60 -10.46 4.20 -17.88
N PHE A 61 -9.48 3.52 -18.50
CA PHE A 61 -9.29 2.07 -18.46
C PHE A 61 -8.81 1.51 -17.11
N ILE A 62 -8.33 2.34 -16.17
CA ILE A 62 -7.83 1.87 -14.88
C ILE A 62 -8.99 1.66 -13.90
N ASN A 63 -9.19 0.42 -13.45
CA ASN A 63 -10.20 0.04 -12.46
C ASN A 63 -9.58 -0.73 -11.27
N ALA A 64 -10.34 -0.86 -10.19
CA ALA A 64 -9.91 -1.62 -9.01
C ALA A 64 -9.56 -3.09 -9.35
N ASP A 65 -10.34 -3.71 -10.23
CA ASP A 65 -10.14 -5.08 -10.72
C ASP A 65 -8.86 -5.27 -11.57
N ASP A 66 -8.22 -4.18 -12.02
CA ASP A 66 -6.96 -4.27 -12.77
C ASP A 66 -5.74 -4.48 -11.87
N PHE A 67 -5.89 -4.29 -10.55
CA PHE A 67 -4.83 -4.44 -9.58
C PHE A 67 -4.72 -5.88 -9.08
N LYS A 68 -3.52 -6.45 -9.15
CA LYS A 68 -3.23 -7.80 -8.65
C LYS A 68 -2.13 -7.77 -7.61
N LEU A 69 -2.28 -8.60 -6.57
CA LEU A 69 -1.23 -8.79 -5.57
C LEU A 69 0.02 -9.39 -6.23
N ILE A 70 1.14 -8.67 -6.17
CA ILE A 70 2.44 -9.13 -6.67
C ILE A 70 3.40 -9.48 -5.53
N GLU A 71 3.28 -8.81 -4.39
CA GLU A 71 4.18 -9.01 -3.26
C GLU A 71 3.48 -8.86 -1.90
N GLU A 72 3.86 -9.70 -0.94
CA GLU A 72 3.56 -9.55 0.48
C GLU A 72 4.89 -9.57 1.24
N ASN A 73 5.24 -8.43 1.84
CA ASN A 73 6.50 -8.23 2.54
C ASN A 73 6.26 -7.72 3.97
N GLU A 74 7.25 -7.83 4.83
CA GLU A 74 7.25 -7.09 6.09
C GLU A 74 7.62 -5.62 5.84
N ILE A 75 7.03 -4.71 6.63
CA ILE A 75 7.33 -3.28 6.54
C ILE A 75 8.70 -3.00 7.16
N TYR A 76 8.98 -3.65 8.29
CA TYR A 76 10.08 -3.30 9.15
C TYR A 76 11.37 -4.04 8.81
N ASN A 77 12.30 -3.34 8.17
CA ASN A 77 13.72 -3.63 8.31
C ASN A 77 14.21 -2.88 9.56
N THR A 78 14.68 -3.61 10.58
CA THR A 78 15.10 -3.07 11.89
C THR A 78 16.15 -1.95 11.81
N LYS A 79 16.84 -1.80 10.67
CA LYS A 79 17.82 -0.74 10.45
C LYS A 79 17.19 0.66 10.34
N TRP A 80 15.95 0.80 9.88
CA TRP A 80 15.41 2.09 9.38
C TRP A 80 14.22 2.63 10.19
N ILE A 81 14.05 2.12 11.41
CA ILE A 81 12.99 2.53 12.34
C ILE A 81 13.64 3.04 13.62
N LYS A 82 13.19 4.21 14.07
CA LYS A 82 13.47 4.73 15.39
C LYS A 82 12.19 4.69 16.20
N VAL A 83 12.28 4.12 17.40
CA VAL A 83 11.17 4.00 18.34
C VAL A 83 11.55 4.75 19.60
N TYR A 84 10.69 5.67 20.01
CA TYR A 84 10.84 6.42 21.25
C TYR A 84 9.64 6.12 22.15
N SER A 85 9.81 6.25 23.46
CA SER A 85 8.67 6.23 24.39
C SER A 85 7.90 7.55 24.28
N THR A 86 6.58 7.50 24.47
CA THR A 86 5.78 8.73 24.62
C THR A 86 6.09 9.51 25.90
N ASP A 87 6.80 8.91 26.85
CA ASP A 87 7.23 9.58 28.09
C ASP A 87 8.52 10.40 27.87
N ASP A 88 9.19 10.26 26.72
CA ASP A 88 10.31 11.10 26.33
C ASP A 88 9.82 12.50 25.94
N THR A 89 9.98 13.45 26.86
CA THR A 89 9.55 14.84 26.69
C THR A 89 10.13 15.52 25.45
N GLN A 90 11.37 15.17 25.05
CA GLN A 90 12.00 15.77 23.88
C GLN A 90 11.40 15.16 22.61
N ALA A 91 11.32 13.84 22.53
CA ALA A 91 10.76 13.15 21.36
C ALA A 91 9.28 13.52 21.14
N MET A 92 8.52 13.72 22.20
CA MET A 92 7.12 14.17 22.13
C MET A 92 7.03 15.63 21.63
N SER A 93 7.89 16.52 22.14
CA SER A 93 7.95 17.90 21.67
C SER A 93 8.34 17.99 20.18
N ASP A 94 9.33 17.20 19.75
CA ASP A 94 9.77 17.12 18.35
C ASP A 94 8.65 16.64 17.44
N LEU A 95 7.87 15.65 17.91
CA LEU A 95 6.71 15.15 17.19
C LEU A 95 5.64 16.23 17.03
N GLU A 96 5.22 16.88 18.12
CA GLU A 96 4.18 17.91 18.07
C GLU A 96 4.58 19.08 17.17
N GLN A 97 5.84 19.52 17.25
CA GLN A 97 6.36 20.55 16.37
C GLN A 97 6.30 20.10 14.91
N THR A 98 6.72 18.86 14.61
CA THR A 98 6.70 18.32 13.25
C THR A 98 5.28 18.20 12.69
N LEU A 99 4.33 17.68 13.48
CA LEU A 99 2.92 17.57 13.09
C LEU A 99 2.32 18.96 12.80
N ASN A 100 2.63 19.97 13.62
CA ASN A 100 2.17 21.33 13.38
C ASN A 100 2.80 21.98 12.13
N LEU A 101 4.11 21.78 11.91
CA LEU A 101 4.83 22.32 10.75
C LEU A 101 4.36 21.71 9.42
N LEU A 102 3.93 20.44 9.46
CA LEU A 102 3.50 19.72 8.27
C LEU A 102 1.99 19.79 8.03
N LYS A 103 1.26 20.47 8.91
CA LYS A 103 -0.18 20.71 8.74
C LYS A 103 -0.42 21.49 7.44
N ASP A 104 -1.39 21.03 6.66
CA ASP A 104 -1.77 21.59 5.36
C ASP A 104 -0.67 21.61 4.28
N VAL A 105 0.47 20.95 4.53
CA VAL A 105 1.51 20.78 3.51
C VAL A 105 1.05 19.75 2.49
N LYS A 106 1.10 20.12 1.21
CA LYS A 106 0.80 19.19 0.11
C LYS A 106 1.70 17.95 0.18
N LYS A 107 1.15 16.81 -0.23
CA LYS A 107 1.81 15.48 -0.20
C LYS A 107 2.26 15.04 1.20
N VAL A 108 1.53 15.47 2.23
CA VAL A 108 1.55 14.91 3.58
C VAL A 108 0.14 14.45 3.91
N ALA A 109 0.00 13.19 4.31
CA ALA A 109 -1.28 12.63 4.75
C ALA A 109 -1.28 12.52 6.28
N PHE A 110 -2.30 13.07 6.93
CA PHE A 110 -2.52 12.90 8.37
C PHE A 110 -3.40 11.70 8.65
N SER A 111 -3.13 11.01 9.76
CA SER A 111 -4.03 10.00 10.29
C SER A 111 -5.36 10.62 10.72
N PRO A 112 -6.46 9.86 10.78
CA PRO A 112 -7.74 10.35 11.28
C PRO A 112 -7.66 10.98 12.68
N SER A 113 -6.75 10.48 13.53
CA SER A 113 -6.47 11.04 14.87
C SER A 113 -5.60 12.30 14.88
N GLU A 114 -5.03 12.69 13.74
CA GLU A 114 -3.99 13.73 13.61
C GLU A 114 -2.71 13.47 14.43
N ARG A 115 -2.52 12.24 14.95
CA ARG A 115 -1.34 11.85 15.76
C ARG A 115 -0.23 11.18 14.95
N ALA A 116 -0.43 11.01 13.64
CA ALA A 116 0.55 10.44 12.75
C ALA A 116 0.45 11.06 11.35
N ILE A 117 1.55 10.98 10.62
CA ILE A 117 1.67 11.42 9.24
C ILE A 117 2.35 10.38 8.36
N VAL A 118 2.03 10.46 7.07
CA VAL A 118 2.78 9.88 5.98
C VAL A 118 3.23 11.03 5.07
N ASP A 119 4.53 11.34 5.10
CA ASP A 119 5.15 12.36 4.26
C ASP A 119 5.79 11.70 3.03
N TYR A 120 5.22 12.00 1.87
CA TYR A 120 5.60 11.45 0.56
C TYR A 120 5.91 12.58 -0.43
N ARG A 121 6.41 13.72 0.09
CA ARG A 121 6.80 14.85 -0.75
C ARG A 121 8.01 14.51 -1.61
N ASN A 122 7.95 14.92 -2.87
CA ASN A 122 9.03 14.77 -3.85
C ASN A 122 10.10 15.86 -3.70
N ILE A 123 10.55 16.12 -2.47
CA ILE A 123 11.63 17.06 -2.16
C ILE A 123 12.61 16.43 -1.17
N LYS A 124 13.85 16.91 -1.18
CA LYS A 124 14.82 16.52 -0.17
C LYS A 124 14.37 17.07 1.18
N ARG A 125 14.37 16.20 2.19
CA ARG A 125 13.99 16.48 3.57
C ARG A 125 15.12 16.04 4.49
N ASP A 126 15.07 16.43 5.76
CA ASP A 126 16.11 16.06 6.71
C ASP A 126 16.18 14.54 6.89
N GLY A 127 17.27 13.91 6.45
CA GLY A 127 17.44 12.46 6.46
C GLY A 127 16.63 11.67 5.43
N TYR A 128 15.85 12.33 4.55
CA TYR A 128 15.02 11.66 3.54
C TYR A 128 15.24 12.21 2.12
N THR A 129 15.29 11.29 1.15
CA THR A 129 15.34 11.65 -0.27
C THR A 129 13.93 12.01 -0.81
N PRO A 130 13.82 12.61 -2.01
CA PRO A 130 12.53 12.85 -2.66
C PRO A 130 11.73 11.58 -2.98
N PHE A 131 12.35 10.40 -2.85
CA PHE A 131 11.83 9.12 -3.32
C PHE A 131 11.60 8.15 -2.16
N GLU A 132 11.59 8.67 -0.95
CA GLU A 132 11.35 7.91 0.27
C GLU A 132 10.04 8.35 0.90
N VAL A 133 9.32 7.41 1.51
CA VAL A 133 8.13 7.73 2.30
C VAL A 133 8.48 7.66 3.78
N HIS A 134 8.19 8.75 4.49
CA HIS A 134 8.41 8.90 5.90
C HIS A 134 7.09 8.72 6.66
N PHE A 135 7.04 7.76 7.57
CA PHE A 135 6.00 7.67 8.58
C PHE A 135 6.51 8.23 9.91
N TYR A 136 5.73 9.12 10.50
CA TYR A 136 6.03 9.64 11.83
C TYR A 136 4.74 9.80 12.64
N GLY A 137 4.67 9.20 13.83
CA GLY A 137 3.48 9.31 14.65
C GLY A 137 3.48 8.45 15.90
N ILE A 138 2.40 8.60 16.66
CA ILE A 138 2.17 7.85 17.90
C ILE A 138 1.37 6.59 17.60
N ARG A 139 1.84 5.49 18.16
CA ARG A 139 1.11 4.24 18.26
C ARG A 139 1.26 3.69 19.66
N ASP A 140 0.13 3.45 20.33
CA ASP A 140 0.08 3.01 21.72
C ASP A 140 0.92 3.94 22.64
N ASP A 141 1.96 3.40 23.27
CA ASP A 141 2.91 4.06 24.17
C ASP A 141 4.22 4.49 23.49
N LYS A 142 4.25 4.46 22.14
CA LYS A 142 5.48 4.66 21.36
C LYS A 142 5.31 5.70 20.26
N ILE A 143 6.38 6.44 20.02
CA ILE A 143 6.56 7.30 18.87
C ILE A 143 7.39 6.52 17.84
N ILE A 144 6.87 6.34 16.64
CA ILE A 144 7.52 5.62 15.55
C ILE A 144 7.95 6.63 14.50
N ASN A 145 9.24 6.64 14.16
CA ASN A 145 9.83 7.39 13.05
C ASN A 145 10.49 6.41 12.10
N ALA A 146 9.93 6.24 10.90
CA ALA A 146 10.34 5.16 10.00
C ALA A 146 10.33 5.58 8.53
N ARG A 147 11.32 5.06 7.79
CA ARG A 147 11.28 5.02 6.32
C ARG A 147 10.51 3.77 5.88
N ILE A 148 9.33 3.97 5.30
CA ILE A 148 8.39 2.87 5.00
C ILE A 148 8.55 2.36 3.57
N LEU A 149 8.79 3.27 2.63
CA LEU A 149 9.04 2.94 1.23
C LEU A 149 10.23 3.74 0.73
N ASP A 150 10.94 3.15 -0.22
CA ASP A 150 11.97 3.79 -1.02
C ASP A 150 11.71 3.37 -2.46
N CYS A 151 11.68 4.34 -3.37
CA CYS A 151 11.45 4.11 -4.77
C CYS A 151 12.68 4.50 -5.59
N ARG A 152 12.94 3.70 -6.61
CA ARG A 152 14.17 3.81 -7.39
C ARG A 152 14.08 4.95 -8.41
N THR A 153 15.02 5.87 -8.33
CA THR A 153 15.08 7.07 -9.20
C THR A 153 15.48 6.74 -10.61
N ASP A 154 16.35 5.75 -10.78
CA ASP A 154 16.85 5.32 -12.07
C ASP A 154 15.74 4.72 -12.95
N ILE A 155 14.67 4.21 -12.33
CA ILE A 155 13.51 3.66 -13.04
C ILE A 155 12.31 4.61 -13.11
N ASN A 156 12.48 5.92 -12.88
CA ASN A 156 11.39 6.91 -12.89
C ASN A 156 10.21 6.53 -12.00
N CYS A 157 10.49 6.23 -10.74
CA CYS A 157 9.47 5.93 -9.77
C CYS A 157 9.02 7.17 -8.98
N TYR A 158 7.71 7.34 -8.79
CA TYR A 158 7.14 8.49 -8.11
C TYR A 158 5.92 8.14 -7.26
N PHE A 159 5.86 8.67 -6.04
CA PHE A 159 4.64 8.59 -5.23
C PHE A 159 3.66 9.68 -5.64
N ASP A 160 2.39 9.30 -5.82
CA ASP A 160 1.34 10.22 -6.23
C ASP A 160 0.44 10.63 -5.06
N ARG A 161 -0.07 9.64 -4.32
CA ARG A 161 -1.02 9.89 -3.23
C ARG A 161 -0.84 8.90 -2.09
N ALA A 162 -0.94 9.42 -0.86
CA ALA A 162 -1.11 8.62 0.35
C ALA A 162 -2.36 9.03 1.13
N TYR A 163 -2.97 8.08 1.83
CA TYR A 163 -4.08 8.31 2.75
C TYR A 163 -4.18 7.18 3.76
N PHE A 164 -4.67 7.50 4.95
CA PHE A 164 -5.04 6.49 5.95
C PHE A 164 -6.41 5.92 5.64
N LEU A 165 -6.60 4.64 5.97
CA LEU A 165 -7.94 4.06 6.04
C LEU A 165 -8.64 4.54 7.32
N ASN A 166 -9.84 4.03 7.59
CA ASN A 166 -10.62 4.42 8.78
C ASN A 166 -9.93 4.11 10.12
N ASN A 167 -8.81 3.39 10.11
CA ASN A 167 -7.94 3.14 11.25
C ASN A 167 -6.59 3.85 11.09
N ASN A 168 -6.00 4.30 12.20
CA ASN A 168 -4.74 5.05 12.20
C ASN A 168 -3.51 4.21 11.78
N ASP A 169 -3.63 2.89 11.78
CA ASP A 169 -2.51 1.96 11.62
C ASP A 169 -2.42 1.33 10.22
N VAL A 170 -3.42 1.58 9.36
CA VAL A 170 -3.41 1.11 7.98
C VAL A 170 -3.54 2.29 7.04
N PHE A 171 -2.59 2.40 6.12
CA PHE A 171 -2.57 3.44 5.12
C PHE A 171 -2.19 2.89 3.77
N VAL A 172 -2.53 3.66 2.75
CA VAL A 172 -2.35 3.30 1.35
C VAL A 172 -1.47 4.35 0.70
N ILE A 173 -0.50 3.90 -0.10
CA ILE A 173 0.36 4.76 -0.90
C ILE A 173 0.31 4.27 -2.35
N SER A 174 0.09 5.20 -3.27
CA SER A 174 0.13 4.95 -4.71
C SER A 174 1.46 5.39 -5.30
N GLU A 175 1.97 4.57 -6.19
CA GLU A 175 3.28 4.73 -6.83
C GLU A 175 3.11 4.51 -8.34
N PHE A 176 3.62 5.44 -9.15
CA PHE A 176 3.83 5.24 -10.57
C PHE A 176 5.25 4.75 -10.77
N SER A 177 5.40 3.59 -11.41
CA SER A 177 6.69 2.97 -11.65
C SER A 177 6.81 2.64 -13.13
N ARG A 178 7.97 2.85 -13.72
CA ARG A 178 8.16 2.47 -15.12
C ARG A 178 8.14 0.95 -15.25
N ASN A 179 7.44 0.45 -16.26
CA ASN A 179 7.36 -0.98 -16.54
C ASN A 179 8.66 -1.46 -17.20
N ILE A 180 9.69 -1.68 -16.39
CA ILE A 180 10.98 -2.25 -16.80
C ILE A 180 11.02 -3.71 -16.34
N LYS A 181 11.47 -4.62 -17.21
CA LYS A 181 11.62 -6.03 -16.83
C LYS A 181 12.80 -6.16 -15.87
N GLU A 182 12.66 -6.96 -14.81
CA GLU A 182 13.69 -7.14 -13.76
C GLU A 182 15.07 -7.56 -14.30
N ASN A 183 15.12 -8.20 -15.48
CA ASN A 183 16.36 -8.65 -16.11
C ASN A 183 17.02 -7.61 -17.05
N GLU A 184 16.40 -6.44 -17.23
CA GLU A 184 16.95 -5.37 -18.07
C GLU A 184 17.97 -4.55 -17.26
N THR A 185 19.26 -4.84 -17.47
CA THR A 185 20.37 -4.12 -16.83
C THR A 185 20.67 -2.77 -17.48
N ILE A 186 20.12 -2.52 -18.67
CA ILE A 186 20.24 -1.26 -19.41
C ILE A 186 18.84 -0.87 -19.87
N PHE A 187 18.30 0.19 -19.28
CA PHE A 187 17.03 0.78 -19.68
C PHE A 187 17.27 2.19 -20.21
N THR A 188 16.66 2.52 -21.36
CA THR A 188 16.75 3.87 -21.94
C THR A 188 16.09 4.86 -20.99
N PRO A 189 16.74 5.95 -20.56
CA PRO A 189 16.09 6.96 -19.73
C PRO A 189 14.77 7.42 -20.36
N CYS A 190 13.72 7.48 -19.54
CA CYS A 190 12.46 8.10 -19.94
C CYS A 190 12.44 9.51 -19.34
N LEU A 191 12.13 10.54 -20.11
CA LEU A 191 11.90 11.87 -19.53
C LEU A 191 10.44 11.95 -19.11
N ILE A 192 10.13 12.75 -18.07
CA ILE A 192 8.77 12.88 -17.54
C ILE A 192 7.75 13.42 -18.57
N ASP A 193 8.24 14.12 -19.60
CA ASP A 193 7.46 14.68 -20.71
C ASP A 193 7.35 13.75 -21.93
N ASN A 194 8.00 12.58 -21.87
CA ASN A 194 7.93 11.59 -22.93
C ASN A 194 6.88 10.53 -22.59
N GLU A 195 6.27 9.97 -23.63
CA GLU A 195 5.40 8.81 -23.47
C GLU A 195 6.25 7.56 -23.20
N CYS A 196 5.96 6.88 -22.09
CA CYS A 196 6.59 5.64 -21.70
C CYS A 196 5.58 4.68 -21.10
N THR A 197 5.97 3.42 -20.97
CA THR A 197 5.13 2.40 -20.32
C THR A 197 5.34 2.40 -18.81
N TYR A 198 4.26 2.54 -18.07
CA TYR A 198 4.21 2.55 -16.61
C TYR A 198 3.27 1.47 -16.07
N THR A 199 3.49 1.10 -14.82
CA THR A 199 2.50 0.43 -13.95
C THR A 199 2.19 1.34 -12.77
N ILE A 200 1.01 1.14 -12.17
CA ILE A 200 0.66 1.74 -10.89
C ILE A 200 0.73 0.66 -9.83
N LYS A 201 1.45 0.95 -8.75
CA LYS A 201 1.50 0.13 -7.55
C LYS A 201 0.69 0.79 -6.45
N VAL A 202 -0.14 0.00 -5.77
CA VAL A 202 -0.89 0.38 -4.58
C VAL A 202 -0.31 -0.42 -3.42
N HIS A 203 0.40 0.28 -2.54
CA HIS A 203 0.98 -0.26 -1.32
C HIS A 203 -0.03 -0.14 -0.19
N VAL A 204 -0.48 -1.26 0.35
CA VAL A 204 -1.30 -1.31 1.57
C VAL A 204 -0.37 -1.63 2.73
N ILE A 205 -0.15 -0.63 3.58
CA ILE A 205 0.74 -0.71 4.73
C ILE A 205 -0.10 -0.95 5.97
N ASP A 206 0.11 -2.09 6.62
CA ASP A 206 -0.54 -2.49 7.87
C ASP A 206 0.49 -2.56 8.98
N LEU A 207 0.56 -1.50 9.78
CA LEU A 207 1.50 -1.41 10.89
C LEU A 207 1.16 -2.43 11.99
N ILE A 208 -0.11 -2.81 12.16
CA ILE A 208 -0.55 -3.75 13.21
C ILE A 208 0.11 -5.11 12.98
N ASN A 209 0.00 -5.58 11.75
CA ASN A 209 0.50 -6.90 11.36
C ASN A 209 1.95 -6.89 10.86
N ASN A 210 2.60 -5.71 10.80
CA ASN A 210 3.89 -5.51 10.14
C ASN A 210 3.88 -6.04 8.69
N LYS A 211 2.85 -5.69 7.91
CA LYS A 211 2.66 -6.19 6.55
C LYS A 211 2.55 -5.08 5.53
N ARG A 212 3.25 -5.24 4.41
CA ARG A 212 3.10 -4.48 3.18
C ARG A 212 2.57 -5.40 2.09
N LEU A 213 1.41 -5.08 1.56
CA LEU A 213 0.86 -5.73 0.37
C LEU A 213 1.04 -4.77 -0.82
N VAL A 214 1.60 -5.27 -1.92
CA VAL A 214 1.82 -4.49 -3.13
C VAL A 214 0.92 -5.03 -4.23
N TYR A 215 0.00 -4.18 -4.70
CA TYR A 215 -0.89 -4.48 -5.80
C TYR A 215 -0.47 -3.70 -7.03
N GLU A 216 -0.33 -4.37 -8.17
CA GLU A 216 0.14 -3.75 -9.40
C GLU A 216 -0.93 -3.79 -10.50
N SER A 217 -1.09 -2.68 -11.21
CA SER A 217 -1.95 -2.58 -12.40
C SER A 217 -1.33 -3.28 -13.60
N LYS A 218 -2.12 -3.48 -14.66
CA LYS A 218 -1.55 -3.78 -15.98
C LYS A 218 -0.68 -2.61 -16.46
N PRO A 219 0.34 -2.86 -17.31
CA PRO A 219 1.11 -1.79 -17.93
C PRO A 219 0.28 -0.95 -18.89
N PHE A 220 0.59 0.34 -18.97
CA PHE A 220 -0.04 1.29 -19.89
C PHE A 220 0.93 2.39 -20.31
N ASN A 221 0.66 3.06 -21.43
CA ASN A 221 1.50 4.15 -21.92
C ASN A 221 0.94 5.50 -21.47
N ILE A 222 1.82 6.38 -20.98
CA ILE A 222 1.43 7.71 -20.53
C ILE A 222 2.63 8.68 -20.54
N ILE A 223 2.32 9.98 -20.61
CA ILE A 223 3.27 11.06 -20.29
C ILE A 223 3.09 11.42 -18.83
N LEU A 224 4.10 11.18 -18.00
CA LEU A 224 3.96 11.24 -16.55
C LEU A 224 3.63 12.66 -16.04
N SER A 225 4.19 13.70 -16.67
CA SER A 225 3.93 15.10 -16.31
C SER A 225 2.46 15.53 -16.50
N GLN A 226 1.70 14.84 -17.36
CA GLN A 226 0.27 15.09 -17.53
C GLN A 226 -0.57 14.50 -16.38
N VAL A 227 -0.09 13.40 -15.79
CA VAL A 227 -0.81 12.70 -14.71
C VAL A 227 -0.41 13.21 -13.35
N ILE A 228 0.87 13.51 -13.13
CA ILE A 228 1.39 14.05 -11.87
C ILE A 228 2.04 15.41 -12.18
N PRO A 229 1.24 16.49 -12.23
CA PRO A 229 1.75 17.82 -12.62
C PRO A 229 2.64 18.49 -11.57
N GLU A 230 2.75 17.91 -10.37
CA GLU A 230 3.58 18.41 -9.26
C GLU A 230 4.91 17.64 -9.13
N LEU A 231 5.46 17.15 -10.26
CA LEU A 231 6.77 16.50 -10.36
C LEU A 231 7.90 17.48 -10.70
#